data_AF-A0A7C3YRD0-F1
#
_entry.id   AF-A0A7C3YRD0-F1
#
_cell.length_a   1.000
_cell.length_b   1.000
_cell.length_c   1.000
_cell.angle_alpha   90.00
_cell.angle_beta   90.00
_cell.angle_gamma   90.00
#
_symmetry.space_group_name_H-M   'P 1'
#
loop_
_entity.id
_entity.type
_entity.pdbx_description
1 polymer ?
#
loop_
_entity_poly.entity_id
_entity_poly.type
_entity_poly.pdbx_seq_one_letter_code
_entity_poly.pdbx_strand_id
1 'polypeptide(L)'
;FLSYGLRLAERPVRRLAPPDLGQFFHRALHLAGRDLLQASRSWGDLDERERADLIRRVAAALVPDLQNEILLSTARYRALSGKLIRLIERSAGALAEHDRRGCFRPVALEVAFGRDAPWPPLVLDGGMVELKGRIDRVDWARDAAGRVWVRVIDYKSNAGVLSLSEVYQGLQLQLMVYLDVALEHARRTAGAPVQPGGVFYFQVQDPLVTVPSPPDPDEATRLALQAFKLKGLVLADPAVVRMMDNRLTSGHSDLIPVGLRKDGGFHAAAAVLGPSEFGALLGRVREMIAEAGKLIRDGVVDIAPLRQSRTDACRYCSFHPVCRFDPLLERDAYRRETKATDEEILARLHEEGVRDV
;
A
#
# COMPACT_ATOMS: atom_id res chain seq x y z
N PHE A 1 17.64 -9.45 -14.60
CA PHE A 1 18.98 -10.05 -14.78
C PHE A 1 20.06 -9.50 -13.83
N LEU A 2 20.50 -8.24 -13.97
CA LEU A 2 21.66 -7.71 -13.23
C LEU A 2 21.50 -7.71 -11.69
N SER A 3 20.33 -7.29 -11.19
CA SER A 3 20.03 -7.24 -9.75
C SER A 3 19.88 -8.63 -9.11
N TYR A 4 19.06 -9.52 -9.69
CA TYR A 4 18.72 -10.81 -9.06
C TYR A 4 19.54 -12.01 -9.56
N GLY A 5 19.99 -11.97 -10.80
CA GLY A 5 20.82 -13.02 -11.43
C GLY A 5 22.29 -12.84 -11.11
N LEU A 6 22.88 -11.72 -11.56
CA LEU A 6 24.30 -11.41 -11.31
C LEU A 6 24.58 -10.83 -9.92
N ARG A 7 23.54 -10.36 -9.21
CA ARG A 7 23.63 -9.82 -7.85
C ARG A 7 24.60 -8.64 -7.74
N LEU A 8 24.62 -7.79 -8.77
CA LEU A 8 25.37 -6.54 -8.74
C LEU A 8 24.76 -5.60 -7.69
N ALA A 9 25.60 -5.03 -6.84
CA ALA A 9 25.18 -4.09 -5.81
C ALA A 9 25.96 -2.77 -5.95
N GLU A 10 25.28 -1.65 -5.67
CA GLU A 10 25.93 -0.36 -5.58
C GLU A 10 26.85 -0.29 -4.36
N ARG A 11 27.88 0.57 -4.45
CA ARG A 11 28.76 0.84 -3.31
C ARG A 11 27.95 1.42 -2.14
N PRO A 12 28.04 0.86 -0.93
CA PRO A 12 27.41 1.44 0.24
C PRO A 12 27.98 2.84 0.54
N VAL A 13 27.10 3.82 0.73
CA VAL A 13 27.47 5.18 1.13
C VAL A 13 26.80 5.49 2.46
N ARG A 14 27.56 6.01 3.42
CA ARG A 14 27.04 6.41 4.73
C ARG A 14 26.20 7.70 4.61
N ARG A 15 24.93 7.55 4.26
CA ARG A 15 23.94 8.63 4.21
C ARG A 15 22.58 8.07 4.60
N LEU A 16 21.76 8.90 5.23
CA LEU A 16 20.36 8.56 5.43
C LEU A 16 19.62 8.69 4.09
N ALA A 17 19.20 7.56 3.53
CA ALA A 17 18.47 7.52 2.27
C ALA A 17 16.94 7.40 2.52
N PRO A 18 16.09 7.78 1.55
CA PRO A 18 14.64 7.63 1.68
C PRO A 18 14.15 6.21 2.08
N PRO A 19 14.77 5.10 1.60
CA PRO A 19 14.40 3.75 2.05
C PRO A 19 14.61 3.53 3.56
N ASP A 20 15.67 4.09 4.15
CA ASP A 20 15.94 3.96 5.60
C ASP A 20 14.83 4.61 6.43
N LEU A 21 14.34 5.77 5.98
CA LEU A 21 13.21 6.44 6.61
C LEU A 21 11.92 5.62 6.50
N GLY A 22 11.68 5.00 5.34
CA GLY A 22 10.54 4.10 5.15
C GLY A 22 10.56 2.94 6.14
N GLN A 23 11.70 2.26 6.29
CA GLN A 23 11.88 1.16 7.24
C GLN A 23 11.68 1.63 8.69
N PHE A 24 12.17 2.82 9.04
CA PHE A 24 11.96 3.39 10.36
C PHE A 24 10.46 3.59 10.67
N PHE A 25 9.70 4.17 9.75
CA PHE A 25 8.26 4.38 9.92
C PHE A 25 7.48 3.08 10.03
N HIS A 26 7.78 2.10 9.17
CA HIS A 26 7.19 0.76 9.21
C HIS A 26 7.41 0.11 10.57
N ARG A 27 8.66 0.05 11.03
CA ARG A 27 9.01 -0.56 12.33
C ARG A 27 8.34 0.15 13.49
N ALA A 28 8.26 1.49 13.47
CA ALA A 28 7.62 2.24 14.54
C ALA A 28 6.11 1.98 14.63
N LEU A 29 5.39 2.06 13.51
CA LEU A 29 3.95 1.78 13.47
C LEU A 29 3.65 0.31 13.77
N HIS A 30 4.49 -0.62 13.31
CA HIS A 30 4.38 -2.03 13.63
C HIS A 30 4.53 -2.30 15.12
N LEU A 31 5.61 -1.82 15.75
CA LEU A 31 5.84 -2.07 17.18
C LEU A 31 4.71 -1.49 18.02
N ALA A 32 4.30 -0.25 17.76
CA ALA A 32 3.18 0.37 18.45
C ALA A 32 1.86 -0.37 18.22
N GLY A 33 1.54 -0.76 16.98
CA GLY A 33 0.34 -1.51 16.64
C GLY A 33 0.33 -2.92 17.25
N ARG A 34 1.49 -3.58 17.30
CA ARG A 34 1.64 -4.89 17.95
C ARG A 34 1.42 -4.80 19.45
N ASP A 35 2.00 -3.80 20.11
CA ASP A 35 1.82 -3.58 21.55
C ASP A 35 0.34 -3.32 21.89
N LEU A 36 -0.37 -2.58 21.02
CA LEU A 36 -1.83 -2.39 21.12
C LEU A 36 -2.60 -3.70 20.94
N LEU A 37 -2.30 -4.46 19.88
CA LEU A 37 -2.95 -5.74 19.60
C LEU A 37 -2.77 -6.74 20.75
N GLN A 38 -1.56 -6.83 21.32
CA GLN A 38 -1.28 -7.68 22.49
C GLN A 38 -2.04 -7.25 23.74
N ALA A 39 -2.24 -5.94 23.91
CA ALA A 39 -3.06 -5.38 24.99
C ALA A 39 -4.57 -5.43 24.70
N SER A 40 -5.01 -6.02 23.57
CA SER A 40 -6.41 -5.99 23.10
C SER A 40 -6.99 -4.58 23.01
N ARG A 41 -6.14 -3.58 22.71
CA ARG A 41 -6.50 -2.19 22.44
C ARG A 41 -6.30 -1.89 20.96
N SER A 42 -6.93 -0.82 20.49
CA SER A 42 -6.79 -0.25 19.15
C SER A 42 -6.26 1.19 19.21
N TRP A 43 -5.93 1.78 18.06
CA TRP A 43 -5.52 3.18 18.03
C TRP A 43 -6.64 4.12 18.49
N GLY A 44 -7.89 3.73 18.21
CA GLY A 44 -9.08 4.50 18.56
C GLY A 44 -9.32 4.62 20.06
N ASP A 45 -8.79 3.68 20.85
CA ASP A 45 -8.94 3.60 22.31
C ASP A 45 -7.94 4.48 23.07
N LEU A 46 -6.97 5.09 22.38
CA LEU A 46 -5.98 5.97 22.98
C LEU A 46 -6.43 7.43 22.90
N ASP A 47 -6.23 8.20 23.97
CA ASP A 47 -6.27 9.66 23.90
C ASP A 47 -5.01 10.25 23.22
N GLU A 48 -4.97 11.59 23.06
CA GLU A 48 -3.83 12.31 22.47
C GLU A 48 -2.51 12.04 23.21
N ARG A 49 -2.56 12.02 24.55
CA ARG A 49 -1.40 11.90 25.42
C ARG A 49 -0.88 10.47 25.46
N GLU A 50 -1.77 9.50 25.66
CA GLU A 50 -1.43 8.07 25.63
C GLU A 50 -0.77 7.69 24.31
N ARG A 51 -1.33 8.18 23.20
CA ARG A 51 -0.79 7.93 21.85
C ARG A 51 0.60 8.53 21.67
N ALA A 52 0.79 9.79 22.08
CA ALA A 52 2.10 10.44 22.00
C ALA A 52 3.15 9.71 22.87
N ASP A 53 2.78 9.31 24.09
CA ASP A 53 3.68 8.59 24.99
C ASP A 53 4.04 7.19 24.44
N LEU A 54 3.09 6.47 23.84
CA LEU A 54 3.36 5.20 23.15
C LEU A 54 4.38 5.40 22.01
N ILE A 55 4.13 6.36 21.11
CA ILE A 55 5.02 6.60 19.96
C ILE A 55 6.41 7.04 20.41
N ARG A 56 6.53 7.89 21.42
CA ARG A 56 7.84 8.31 21.95
C ARG A 56 8.63 7.15 22.53
N ARG A 57 7.98 6.26 23.30
CA ARG A 57 8.64 5.06 23.84
C ARG A 57 9.16 4.16 22.72
N VAL A 58 8.32 3.87 21.73
CA VAL A 58 8.70 3.03 20.59
C VAL A 58 9.83 3.66 19.78
N ALA A 59 9.73 4.96 19.49
CA ALA A 59 10.75 5.66 18.72
C ALA A 59 12.09 5.74 19.48
N ALA A 60 12.07 5.96 20.80
CA ALA A 60 13.28 5.96 21.62
C ALA A 60 14.04 4.63 21.55
N ALA A 61 13.33 3.50 21.44
CA ALA A 61 13.94 2.18 21.26
C ALA A 61 14.50 1.97 19.84
N LEU A 62 13.93 2.61 18.81
CA LEU A 62 14.32 2.44 17.41
C LEU A 62 15.42 3.40 16.93
N VAL A 63 15.54 4.58 17.55
CA VAL A 63 16.52 5.60 17.14
C VAL A 63 17.97 5.09 17.15
N PRO A 64 18.43 4.32 18.16
CA PRO A 64 19.80 3.78 18.17
C PRO A 64 20.10 2.86 16.98
N ASP A 65 19.12 2.03 16.59
CA ASP A 65 19.26 1.06 15.50
C ASP A 65 19.35 1.71 14.11
N LEU A 66 19.05 3.00 13.97
CA LEU A 66 19.00 3.63 12.65
C LEU A 66 20.41 4.00 12.14
N GLN A 67 20.88 3.26 11.13
CA GLN A 67 22.09 3.54 10.36
C GLN A 67 23.33 3.81 11.24
N ASN A 68 23.65 2.90 12.16
CA ASN A 68 24.78 3.02 13.11
C ASN A 68 24.72 4.33 13.92
N GLU A 69 23.59 4.59 14.59
CA GLU A 69 23.38 5.78 15.42
C GLU A 69 23.58 7.12 14.68
N ILE A 70 23.39 7.16 13.34
CA ILE A 70 23.55 8.41 12.57
C ILE A 70 22.64 9.51 13.10
N LEU A 71 21.48 9.12 13.64
CA LEU A 71 20.51 10.03 14.23
C LEU A 71 21.01 10.72 15.51
N LEU A 72 22.01 10.16 16.18
CA LEU A 72 22.59 10.70 17.41
C LEU A 72 23.88 11.49 17.15
N SER A 73 24.42 11.44 15.93
CA SER A 73 25.79 11.89 15.67
C SER A 73 25.96 13.41 15.62
N THR A 74 24.89 14.18 15.40
CA THR A 74 24.94 15.66 15.36
C THR A 74 23.67 16.31 15.89
N ALA A 75 23.74 17.59 16.26
CA ALA A 75 22.56 18.38 16.65
C ALA A 75 21.47 18.41 15.55
N ARG A 76 21.89 18.48 14.28
CA ARG A 76 20.98 18.40 13.12
C ARG A 76 20.21 17.08 13.11
N TYR A 77 20.87 15.97 13.37
CA TYR A 77 20.26 14.65 13.37
C TYR A 77 19.34 14.41 14.58
N ARG A 78 19.66 15.00 15.74
CA ARG A 78 18.73 15.03 16.89
C ARG A 78 17.45 15.81 16.56
N ALA A 79 17.57 16.97 15.91
CA ALA A 79 16.41 17.73 15.44
C ALA A 79 15.58 16.95 14.39
N LEU A 80 16.25 16.23 13.49
CA LEU A 80 15.59 15.34 12.54
C LEU A 80 14.81 14.22 13.25
N SER A 81 15.39 13.59 14.28
CA SER A 81 14.71 12.56 15.07
C SER A 81 13.41 13.08 15.69
N GLY A 82 13.43 14.28 16.26
CA GLY A 82 12.22 14.94 16.76
C GLY A 82 11.17 15.16 15.66
N LYS A 83 11.58 15.49 14.43
CA LYS A 83 10.67 15.60 13.29
C LYS A 83 10.08 14.25 12.88
N LEU A 84 10.88 13.19 12.86
CA LEU A 84 10.43 11.83 12.55
C LEU A 84 9.42 11.30 13.59
N ILE A 85 9.62 11.60 14.87
CA ILE A 85 8.68 11.24 15.93
C ILE A 85 7.34 11.95 15.72
N ARG A 86 7.35 13.26 15.46
CA ARG A 86 6.13 14.02 15.18
C ARG A 86 5.37 13.50 13.96
N LEU A 87 6.08 13.11 12.91
CA LEU A 87 5.49 12.47 11.72
C LEU A 87 4.68 11.22 12.09
N ILE A 88 5.24 10.36 12.96
CA ILE A 88 4.58 9.14 13.43
C ILE A 88 3.41 9.48 14.37
N GLU A 89 3.58 10.43 15.30
CA GLU A 89 2.50 10.86 16.22
C GLU A 89 1.27 11.37 15.44
N ARG A 90 1.48 12.20 14.41
CA ARG A 90 0.40 12.71 13.53
C ARG A 90 -0.27 11.58 12.75
N SER A 91 0.54 10.71 12.16
CA SER A 91 0.06 9.54 11.41
C SER A 91 -0.77 8.60 12.31
N ALA A 92 -0.33 8.35 13.53
CA ALA A 92 -1.06 7.56 14.52
C ALA A 92 -2.41 8.21 14.89
N GLY A 93 -2.50 9.55 14.91
CA GLY A 93 -3.76 10.26 15.10
C GLY A 93 -4.77 9.97 13.98
N ALA A 94 -4.33 9.95 12.72
CA ALA A 94 -5.19 9.57 11.61
C ALA A 94 -5.62 8.09 11.67
N LEU A 95 -4.71 7.17 12.05
CA LEU A 95 -5.05 5.76 12.28
C LEU A 95 -6.09 5.59 13.41
N ALA A 96 -6.01 6.40 14.46
CA ALA A 96 -7.02 6.41 15.52
C ALA A 96 -8.40 6.83 15.00
N GLU A 97 -8.48 7.82 14.10
CA GLU A 97 -9.75 8.20 13.46
C GLU A 97 -10.30 7.08 12.57
N HIS A 98 -9.44 6.34 11.85
CA HIS A 98 -9.87 5.14 11.12
C HIS A 98 -10.46 4.06 12.05
N ASP A 99 -9.84 3.81 13.19
CA ASP A 99 -10.32 2.79 14.13
C ASP A 99 -11.63 3.23 14.84
N ARG A 100 -11.80 4.53 15.11
CA ARG A 100 -13.02 5.11 15.73
C ARG A 100 -14.21 5.15 14.77
N ARG A 101 -13.97 5.46 13.50
CA ARG A 101 -15.02 5.59 12.48
C ARG A 101 -15.28 4.30 11.72
N GLY A 102 -14.34 3.36 11.71
CA GLY A 102 -14.49 2.06 11.05
C GLY A 102 -14.68 0.90 12.02
N CYS A 103 -15.13 -0.24 11.51
CA CYS A 103 -15.17 -1.53 12.23
C CYS A 103 -14.15 -2.56 11.70
N PHE A 104 -13.33 -2.20 10.70
CA PHE A 104 -12.15 -2.97 10.33
C PHE A 104 -11.13 -2.97 11.47
N ARG A 105 -10.63 -4.15 11.83
CA ARG A 105 -9.65 -4.34 12.91
C ARG A 105 -8.42 -5.09 12.39
N PRO A 106 -7.21 -4.69 12.80
CA PRO A 106 -5.99 -5.43 12.45
C PRO A 106 -6.07 -6.87 12.96
N VAL A 107 -5.82 -7.81 12.05
CA VAL A 107 -5.63 -9.23 12.40
C VAL A 107 -4.17 -9.66 12.25
N ALA A 108 -3.40 -8.92 11.45
CA ALA A 108 -1.98 -9.17 11.26
C ALA A 108 -1.25 -7.85 10.93
N LEU A 109 -0.03 -7.70 11.45
CA LEU A 109 0.87 -6.58 11.22
C LEU A 109 2.27 -7.12 10.87
N GLU A 110 2.93 -6.51 9.88
CA GLU A 110 4.24 -6.92 9.34
C GLU A 110 4.36 -8.44 9.09
N VAL A 111 3.27 -9.05 8.62
CA VAL A 111 3.18 -10.50 8.50
C VAL A 111 3.95 -10.98 7.28
N ALA A 112 4.90 -11.88 7.50
CA ALA A 112 5.66 -12.50 6.43
C ALA A 112 4.89 -13.68 5.82
N PHE A 113 5.02 -13.85 4.51
CA PHE A 113 4.52 -15.01 3.78
C PHE A 113 5.64 -15.65 2.93
N GLY A 114 5.68 -16.98 2.84
CA GLY A 114 6.79 -17.74 2.25
C GLY A 114 6.93 -19.15 2.83
N ARG A 115 7.88 -19.96 2.32
CA ARG A 115 8.10 -21.35 2.77
C ARG A 115 8.39 -21.49 4.27
N ASP A 116 9.10 -20.52 4.86
CA ASP A 116 9.50 -20.51 6.28
C ASP A 116 8.88 -19.32 7.03
N ALA A 117 7.66 -18.93 6.65
CA ALA A 117 6.98 -17.78 7.22
C ALA A 117 5.66 -18.19 7.89
N PRO A 118 5.09 -17.33 8.78
CA PRO A 118 3.81 -17.61 9.42
C PRO A 118 2.68 -17.89 8.42
N TRP A 119 2.70 -17.23 7.26
CA TRP A 119 1.76 -17.46 6.17
C TRP A 119 2.45 -18.19 5.00
N PRO A 120 1.73 -19.09 4.30
CA PRO A 120 2.30 -19.84 3.18
C PRO A 120 2.65 -18.91 2.00
N PRO A 121 3.56 -19.33 1.09
CA PRO A 121 3.84 -18.58 -0.13
C PRO A 121 2.59 -18.49 -1.03
N LEU A 122 2.53 -17.46 -1.87
CA LEU A 122 1.62 -17.48 -3.02
C LEU A 122 2.25 -18.35 -4.10
N VAL A 123 1.61 -19.47 -4.41
CA VAL A 123 2.08 -20.46 -5.36
C VAL A 123 1.30 -20.30 -6.66
N LEU A 124 2.00 -20.07 -7.76
CA LEU A 124 1.41 -19.86 -9.08
C LEU A 124 1.99 -20.86 -10.09
N ASP A 125 1.22 -21.08 -11.17
CA ASP A 125 1.62 -21.91 -12.31
C ASP A 125 2.09 -23.33 -11.89
N GLY A 126 1.25 -24.03 -11.12
CA GLY A 126 1.53 -25.40 -10.69
C GLY A 126 2.75 -25.57 -9.76
N GLY A 127 3.19 -24.51 -9.06
CA GLY A 127 4.40 -24.55 -8.23
C GLY A 127 5.64 -24.01 -8.93
N MET A 128 5.51 -23.60 -10.17
CA MET A 128 6.59 -23.05 -10.96
C MET A 128 7.12 -21.72 -10.40
N VAL A 129 6.22 -20.91 -9.82
CA VAL A 129 6.54 -19.62 -9.20
C VAL A 129 6.03 -19.62 -7.76
N GLU A 130 6.89 -19.23 -6.84
CA GLU A 130 6.52 -19.02 -5.44
C GLU A 130 6.95 -17.63 -4.99
N LEU A 131 5.97 -16.83 -4.58
CA LEU A 131 6.22 -15.52 -4.04
C LEU A 131 6.31 -15.56 -2.52
N LYS A 132 7.30 -14.83 -2.01
CA LYS A 132 7.46 -14.51 -0.60
C LYS A 132 7.51 -13.00 -0.42
N GLY A 133 7.11 -12.52 0.74
CA GLY A 133 7.08 -11.11 1.04
C GLY A 133 6.64 -10.82 2.45
N ARG A 134 6.27 -9.56 2.69
CA ARG A 134 5.78 -9.08 3.97
C ARG A 134 4.67 -8.07 3.76
N ILE A 135 3.54 -8.25 4.42
CA ILE A 135 2.38 -7.37 4.34
C ILE A 135 2.36 -6.50 5.60
N ASP A 136 2.38 -5.19 5.45
CA ASP A 136 2.48 -4.24 6.58
C ASP A 136 1.27 -4.35 7.52
N ARG A 137 0.05 -4.39 6.97
CA ARG A 137 -1.19 -4.50 7.77
C ARG A 137 -2.31 -5.19 7.00
N VAL A 138 -2.96 -6.15 7.66
CA VAL A 138 -4.17 -6.81 7.19
C VAL A 138 -5.28 -6.59 8.21
N ASP A 139 -6.40 -6.04 7.76
CA ASP A 139 -7.57 -5.79 8.60
C ASP A 139 -8.76 -6.62 8.12
N TRP A 140 -9.53 -7.13 9.07
CA TRP A 140 -10.80 -7.80 8.82
C TRP A 140 -11.97 -7.01 9.40
N ALA A 141 -13.12 -7.12 8.76
CA ALA A 141 -14.41 -6.73 9.33
C ALA A 141 -15.44 -7.83 9.03
N ARG A 142 -16.43 -8.00 9.91
CA ARG A 142 -17.53 -8.97 9.71
C ARG A 142 -18.83 -8.23 9.51
N ASP A 143 -19.60 -8.60 8.49
CA ASP A 143 -20.96 -8.09 8.32
C ASP A 143 -21.97 -8.85 9.20
N ALA A 144 -23.23 -8.40 9.20
CA ALA A 144 -24.29 -9.02 9.98
C ALA A 144 -24.58 -10.48 9.59
N ALA A 145 -24.24 -10.88 8.36
CA ALA A 145 -24.36 -12.26 7.88
C ALA A 145 -23.12 -13.11 8.22
N GLY A 146 -22.14 -12.55 8.93
CA GLY A 146 -20.91 -13.21 9.34
C GLY A 146 -19.84 -13.29 8.25
N ARG A 147 -20.08 -12.72 7.06
CA ARG A 147 -19.07 -12.67 5.98
C ARG A 147 -17.91 -11.79 6.38
N VAL A 148 -16.70 -12.22 6.05
CA VAL A 148 -15.46 -11.51 6.36
C VAL A 148 -15.03 -10.68 5.16
N TRP A 149 -14.83 -9.39 5.41
CA TRP A 149 -14.26 -8.44 4.46
C TRP A 149 -12.80 -8.21 4.81
N VAL A 150 -11.91 -8.34 3.82
CA VAL A 150 -10.46 -8.23 4.01
C VAL A 150 -9.94 -6.98 3.30
N ARG A 151 -9.16 -6.17 4.01
CA ARG A 151 -8.38 -5.10 3.38
C ARG A 151 -6.91 -5.18 3.76
N VAL A 152 -6.06 -4.67 2.89
CA VAL A 152 -4.63 -4.50 3.16
C VAL A 152 -4.25 -3.03 3.12
N ILE A 153 -3.33 -2.65 4.01
CA ILE A 153 -2.79 -1.29 4.10
C ILE A 153 -1.27 -1.42 4.08
N ASP A 154 -0.63 -0.70 3.16
CA ASP A 154 0.82 -0.55 3.07
C ASP A 154 1.20 0.89 3.46
N TYR A 155 2.18 1.04 4.34
CA TYR A 155 2.63 2.35 4.80
C TYR A 155 3.65 2.92 3.82
N LYS A 156 3.47 4.15 3.34
CA LYS A 156 4.45 4.81 2.46
C LYS A 156 4.91 6.13 3.06
N SER A 157 6.19 6.44 2.90
CA SER A 157 6.73 7.78 3.21
C SER A 157 6.39 8.81 2.13
N ASN A 158 5.96 8.36 0.95
CA ASN A 158 5.55 9.20 -0.16
C ASN A 158 4.04 9.12 -0.38
N ALA A 159 3.54 10.04 -1.19
CA ALA A 159 2.13 10.21 -1.48
C ALA A 159 1.53 9.18 -2.47
N GLY A 160 2.18 8.02 -2.64
CA GLY A 160 1.89 7.01 -3.66
C GLY A 160 0.41 6.85 -3.99
N VAL A 161 0.10 6.82 -5.29
CA VAL A 161 -1.25 6.61 -5.82
C VAL A 161 -1.25 5.26 -6.52
N LEU A 162 -2.25 4.43 -6.22
CA LEU A 162 -2.49 3.20 -6.96
C LEU A 162 -3.15 3.57 -8.29
N SER A 163 -2.52 3.22 -9.41
CA SER A 163 -3.10 3.46 -10.74
C SER A 163 -3.59 2.14 -11.31
N LEU A 164 -4.87 2.08 -11.66
CA LEU A 164 -5.47 0.87 -12.24
C LEU A 164 -4.73 0.46 -13.53
N SER A 165 -4.40 1.42 -14.40
CA SER A 165 -3.55 1.19 -15.57
C SER A 165 -2.17 0.62 -15.24
N GLU A 166 -1.50 1.08 -14.18
CA GLU A 166 -0.17 0.56 -13.79
C GLU A 166 -0.27 -0.85 -13.18
N VAL A 167 -1.34 -1.15 -12.45
CA VAL A 167 -1.62 -2.52 -11.96
C VAL A 167 -1.84 -3.45 -13.14
N TYR A 168 -2.73 -3.09 -14.07
CA TYR A 168 -3.09 -3.89 -15.24
C TYR A 168 -1.89 -4.14 -16.18
N GLN A 169 -0.91 -3.23 -16.21
CA GLN A 169 0.31 -3.36 -17.00
C GLN A 169 1.50 -3.99 -16.24
N GLY A 170 1.29 -4.44 -15.00
CA GLY A 170 2.31 -5.14 -14.23
C GLY A 170 3.38 -4.25 -13.57
N LEU A 171 3.14 -2.95 -13.48
CA LEU A 171 4.09 -1.97 -12.91
C LEU A 171 3.90 -1.77 -11.41
N GLN A 172 2.66 -1.94 -10.92
CA GLN A 172 2.31 -1.80 -9.49
C GLN A 172 1.54 -3.02 -8.99
N LEU A 173 2.25 -4.13 -8.72
CA LEU A 173 1.61 -5.39 -8.32
C LEU A 173 1.44 -5.57 -6.81
N GLN A 174 2.21 -4.84 -6.01
CA GLN A 174 2.43 -5.12 -4.59
C GLN A 174 1.13 -5.24 -3.78
N LEU A 175 0.26 -4.23 -3.82
CA LEU A 175 -0.98 -4.22 -3.04
C LEU A 175 -1.95 -5.33 -3.46
N MET A 176 -2.04 -5.64 -4.75
CA MET A 176 -2.91 -6.70 -5.24
C MET A 176 -2.41 -8.08 -4.83
N VAL A 177 -1.10 -8.32 -4.91
CA VAL A 177 -0.48 -9.56 -4.41
C VAL A 177 -0.72 -9.72 -2.91
N TYR A 178 -0.60 -8.63 -2.14
CA TYR A 178 -0.84 -8.67 -0.69
C TYR A 178 -2.28 -8.97 -0.35
N LEU A 179 -3.23 -8.35 -1.06
CA LEU A 179 -4.64 -8.68 -0.90
C LEU A 179 -4.92 -10.14 -1.25
N ASP A 180 -4.33 -10.65 -2.33
CA ASP A 180 -4.52 -12.03 -2.75
C ASP A 180 -4.06 -13.04 -1.69
N VAL A 181 -2.84 -12.85 -1.17
CA VAL A 181 -2.30 -13.65 -0.06
C VAL A 181 -3.20 -13.55 1.18
N ALA A 182 -3.66 -12.35 1.53
CA ALA A 182 -4.54 -12.13 2.68
C ALA A 182 -5.91 -12.81 2.51
N LEU A 183 -6.47 -12.79 1.31
CA LEU A 183 -7.73 -13.47 0.98
C LEU A 183 -7.57 -14.99 1.03
N GLU A 184 -6.50 -15.56 0.47
CA GLU A 184 -6.24 -17.00 0.56
C GLU A 184 -6.06 -17.47 2.00
N HIS A 185 -5.31 -16.72 2.81
CA HIS A 185 -5.16 -17.01 4.22
C HIS A 185 -6.52 -16.94 4.94
N ALA A 186 -7.26 -15.85 4.77
CA ALA A 186 -8.57 -15.67 5.39
C ALA A 186 -9.56 -16.76 5.00
N ARG A 187 -9.60 -17.21 3.74
CA ARG A 187 -10.48 -18.30 3.30
C ARG A 187 -10.20 -19.62 4.04
N ARG A 188 -8.94 -19.85 4.43
CA ARG A 188 -8.53 -21.05 5.18
C ARG A 188 -8.81 -20.93 6.68
N THR A 189 -8.79 -19.72 7.25
CA THR A 189 -8.77 -19.52 8.71
C THR A 189 -10.03 -18.86 9.28
N ALA A 190 -10.80 -18.11 8.47
CA ALA A 190 -11.88 -17.28 8.98
C ALA A 190 -13.18 -18.03 9.34
N GLY A 191 -13.34 -19.26 8.82
CA GLY A 191 -14.52 -20.11 9.04
C GLY A 191 -15.83 -19.54 8.48
N ALA A 192 -15.76 -18.58 7.55
CA ALA A 192 -16.90 -17.88 6.96
C ALA A 192 -16.57 -17.44 5.52
N PRO A 193 -17.57 -17.07 4.70
CA PRO A 193 -17.31 -16.54 3.36
C PRO A 193 -16.43 -15.29 3.43
N VAL A 194 -15.42 -15.21 2.56
CA VAL A 194 -14.42 -14.14 2.54
C VAL A 194 -14.50 -13.37 1.24
N GLN A 195 -14.50 -12.04 1.33
CA GLN A 195 -14.56 -11.13 0.19
C GLN A 195 -13.53 -9.99 0.33
N PRO A 196 -13.02 -9.43 -0.79
CA PRO A 196 -12.18 -8.25 -0.75
C PRO A 196 -12.98 -7.03 -0.29
N GLY A 197 -12.39 -6.23 0.61
CA GLY A 197 -12.92 -4.94 1.04
C GLY A 197 -12.18 -3.75 0.41
N GLY A 198 -10.86 -3.87 0.21
CA GLY A 198 -10.07 -2.85 -0.47
C GLY A 198 -8.56 -3.00 -0.26
N VAL A 199 -7.79 -2.18 -0.97
CA VAL A 199 -6.33 -2.09 -0.85
C VAL A 199 -5.92 -0.64 -0.75
N PHE A 200 -4.96 -0.32 0.13
CA PHE A 200 -4.62 1.06 0.41
C PHE A 200 -3.14 1.29 0.65
N TYR A 201 -2.66 2.44 0.17
CA TYR A 201 -1.51 3.11 0.73
C TYR A 201 -1.96 4.08 1.82
N PHE A 202 -1.26 4.05 2.95
CA PHE A 202 -1.35 5.06 4.00
C PHE A 202 -0.05 5.86 4.04
N GLN A 203 -0.15 7.17 3.84
CA GLN A 203 1.01 8.05 3.79
C GLN A 203 1.41 8.52 5.21
N VAL A 204 2.62 8.17 5.63
CA VAL A 204 3.22 8.68 6.88
C VAL A 204 3.79 10.07 6.62
N GLN A 205 3.16 11.10 7.20
CA GLN A 205 3.46 12.51 6.93
C GLN A 205 3.05 13.46 8.06
N ASP A 206 3.48 14.71 7.93
CA ASP A 206 3.19 15.85 8.82
C ASP A 206 2.75 16.97 7.88
N PRO A 207 1.47 16.96 7.47
CA PRO A 207 1.01 17.72 6.32
C PRO A 207 0.91 19.20 6.67
N LEU A 208 1.40 20.03 5.74
CA LEU A 208 1.12 21.47 5.75
C LEU A 208 -0.08 21.69 4.83
N VAL A 209 -1.23 22.01 5.41
CA VAL A 209 -2.46 22.27 4.66
C VAL A 209 -2.53 23.76 4.32
N THR A 210 -2.53 24.07 3.03
CA THR A 210 -2.76 25.43 2.54
C THR A 210 -4.25 25.71 2.40
N VAL A 211 -4.71 26.77 3.04
CA VAL A 211 -6.12 27.21 3.05
C VAL A 211 -6.22 28.67 2.59
N PRO A 212 -7.29 29.05 1.87
CA PRO A 212 -7.45 30.41 1.36
C PRO A 212 -7.76 31.42 2.47
N SER A 213 -8.37 30.98 3.57
CA SER A 213 -8.68 31.79 4.75
C SER A 213 -8.55 30.93 6.01
N PRO A 214 -8.36 31.54 7.20
CA PRO A 214 -8.31 30.80 8.46
C PRO A 214 -9.62 30.02 8.69
N PRO A 215 -9.58 28.67 8.77
CA PRO A 215 -10.74 27.86 9.10
C PRO A 215 -11.05 27.96 10.60
N ASP A 216 -12.29 27.61 10.97
CA ASP A 216 -12.61 27.32 12.36
C ASP A 216 -11.88 26.03 12.84
N PRO A 217 -11.81 25.77 14.16
CA PRO A 217 -11.06 24.62 14.69
C PRO A 217 -11.53 23.25 14.19
N ASP A 218 -12.83 23.08 13.93
CA ASP A 218 -13.38 21.80 13.48
C ASP A 218 -13.02 21.54 12.01
N GLU A 219 -13.15 22.57 11.18
CA GLU A 219 -12.73 22.55 9.79
C GLU A 219 -11.21 22.35 9.66
N ALA A 220 -10.41 23.00 10.50
CA ALA A 220 -8.97 22.78 10.56
C ALA A 220 -8.62 21.33 10.85
N THR A 221 -9.32 20.71 11.81
CA THR A 221 -9.15 19.30 12.19
C THR A 221 -9.55 18.38 11.04
N ARG A 222 -10.67 18.67 10.38
CA ARG A 222 -11.16 17.91 9.23
C ARG A 222 -10.16 17.96 8.07
N LEU A 223 -9.67 19.13 7.71
CA LEU A 223 -8.69 19.32 6.63
C LEU A 223 -7.36 18.63 6.94
N ALA A 224 -6.89 18.71 8.19
CA ALA A 224 -5.70 17.99 8.63
C ALA A 224 -5.87 16.47 8.50
N LEU A 225 -7.05 15.94 8.86
CA LEU A 225 -7.37 14.52 8.70
C LEU A 225 -7.43 14.12 7.21
N GLN A 226 -8.05 14.94 6.37
CA GLN A 226 -8.16 14.68 4.93
C GLN A 226 -6.80 14.54 4.23
N ALA A 227 -5.76 15.20 4.74
CA ALA A 227 -4.41 15.03 4.21
C ALA A 227 -3.90 13.58 4.35
N PHE A 228 -4.38 12.84 5.35
CA PHE A 228 -4.07 11.42 5.59
C PHE A 228 -5.02 10.43 4.92
N LYS A 229 -5.95 10.91 4.07
CA LYS A 229 -6.89 10.04 3.35
C LYS A 229 -6.15 8.91 2.66
N LEU A 230 -6.63 7.68 2.88
CA LEU A 230 -6.11 6.48 2.22
C LEU A 230 -6.21 6.61 0.71
N LYS A 231 -5.22 6.04 0.01
CA LYS A 231 -5.15 6.04 -1.46
C LYS A 231 -5.15 4.60 -1.96
N GLY A 232 -6.07 4.25 -2.84
CA GLY A 232 -6.19 2.89 -3.32
C GLY A 232 -7.58 2.58 -3.86
N LEU A 233 -7.94 1.30 -3.88
CA LEU A 233 -9.19 0.80 -4.45
C LEU A 233 -10.07 0.21 -3.35
N VAL A 234 -11.38 0.50 -3.42
CA VAL A 234 -12.39 0.01 -2.47
C VAL A 234 -13.41 -0.85 -3.21
N LEU A 235 -13.96 -1.88 -2.56
CA LEU A 235 -15.09 -2.58 -3.14
C LEU A 235 -16.27 -1.62 -3.33
N ALA A 236 -16.92 -1.67 -4.50
CA ALA A 236 -18.12 -0.89 -4.83
C ALA A 236 -19.37 -1.40 -4.08
N ASP A 237 -19.30 -1.49 -2.77
CA ASP A 237 -20.40 -1.84 -1.87
C ASP A 237 -20.55 -0.76 -0.79
N PRO A 238 -21.66 0.01 -0.76
CA PRO A 238 -21.89 1.04 0.24
C PRO A 238 -21.85 0.52 1.69
N ALA A 239 -22.19 -0.75 1.93
CA ALA A 239 -22.10 -1.35 3.25
C ALA A 239 -20.64 -1.50 3.69
N VAL A 240 -19.77 -1.98 2.80
CA VAL A 240 -18.32 -2.09 3.07
C VAL A 240 -17.69 -0.72 3.29
N VAL A 241 -18.11 0.30 2.53
CA VAL A 241 -17.67 1.68 2.74
C VAL A 241 -18.06 2.20 4.12
N ARG A 242 -19.29 1.95 4.57
CA ARG A 242 -19.75 2.33 5.92
C ARG A 242 -19.03 1.56 7.03
N MET A 243 -18.53 0.35 6.74
CA MET A 243 -17.65 -0.40 7.66
C MET A 243 -16.26 0.23 7.77
N MET A 244 -15.80 0.97 6.75
CA MET A 244 -14.54 1.72 6.80
C MET A 244 -14.69 3.13 7.39
N ASP A 245 -15.82 3.78 7.14
CA ASP A 245 -16.17 5.11 7.66
C ASP A 245 -17.68 5.22 7.93
N ASN A 246 -18.07 5.00 9.17
CA ASN A 246 -19.46 5.00 9.62
C ASN A 246 -20.12 6.38 9.64
N ARG A 247 -19.33 7.46 9.52
CA ARG A 247 -19.85 8.83 9.43
C ARG A 247 -20.27 9.20 8.00
N LEU A 248 -19.83 8.44 7.00
CA LEU A 248 -20.16 8.68 5.61
C LEU A 248 -21.60 8.25 5.31
N THR A 249 -22.51 9.22 5.29
CA THR A 249 -23.91 9.03 4.87
C THR A 249 -24.15 9.49 3.43
N SER A 250 -23.58 10.64 3.07
CA SER A 250 -23.51 11.21 1.72
C SER A 250 -22.35 12.21 1.63
N GLY A 251 -21.95 12.61 0.43
CA GLY A 251 -20.78 13.44 0.18
C GLY A 251 -19.49 12.62 0.08
N HIS A 252 -18.36 13.22 0.45
CA HIS A 252 -17.04 12.58 0.36
C HIS A 252 -16.53 12.15 1.74
N SER A 253 -15.90 10.98 1.81
CA SER A 253 -15.21 10.55 3.04
C SER A 253 -13.94 11.37 3.26
N ASP A 254 -13.65 11.66 4.53
CA ASP A 254 -12.36 12.24 4.93
C ASP A 254 -11.25 11.19 5.01
N LEU A 255 -11.61 9.91 5.16
CA LEU A 255 -10.71 8.80 5.48
C LEU A 255 -10.33 7.94 4.28
N ILE A 256 -11.26 7.70 3.36
CA ILE A 256 -11.09 6.79 2.21
C ILE A 256 -11.42 7.49 0.89
N PRO A 257 -10.91 7.00 -0.26
CA PRO A 257 -11.00 7.69 -1.55
C PRO A 257 -12.36 7.46 -2.24
N VAL A 258 -13.46 7.60 -1.49
CA VAL A 258 -14.83 7.39 -2.00
C VAL A 258 -15.76 8.52 -1.59
N GLY A 259 -16.81 8.71 -2.39
CA GLY A 259 -17.95 9.53 -2.04
C GLY A 259 -19.26 8.83 -2.40
N LEU A 260 -20.29 9.08 -1.59
CA LEU A 260 -21.64 8.56 -1.76
C LEU A 260 -22.62 9.68 -2.10
N ARG A 261 -23.48 9.43 -3.08
CA ARG A 261 -24.61 10.29 -3.43
C ARG A 261 -25.75 10.07 -2.44
N LYS A 262 -26.74 10.97 -2.44
CA LYS A 262 -27.94 10.87 -1.58
C LYS A 262 -28.78 9.62 -1.86
N ASP A 263 -28.72 9.07 -3.07
CA ASP A 263 -29.40 7.84 -3.48
C ASP A 263 -28.64 6.56 -3.05
N GLY A 264 -27.50 6.69 -2.39
CA GLY A 264 -26.64 5.57 -1.97
C GLY A 264 -25.67 5.09 -3.05
N GLY A 265 -25.74 5.62 -4.28
CA GLY A 265 -24.79 5.33 -5.34
C GLY A 265 -23.44 6.03 -5.12
N PHE A 266 -22.42 5.62 -5.88
CA PHE A 266 -21.09 6.23 -5.82
C PHE A 266 -20.99 7.49 -6.68
N HIS A 267 -20.15 8.44 -6.24
CA HIS A 267 -19.70 9.53 -7.11
C HIS A 267 -18.78 8.99 -8.21
N ALA A 268 -18.79 9.61 -9.40
CA ALA A 268 -17.99 9.17 -10.55
C ALA A 268 -16.48 9.12 -10.27
N ALA A 269 -15.98 9.98 -9.39
CA ALA A 269 -14.56 10.02 -8.99
C ALA A 269 -14.21 9.05 -7.84
N ALA A 270 -15.12 8.18 -7.41
CA ALA A 270 -14.85 7.21 -6.36
C ALA A 270 -13.89 6.12 -6.88
N ALA A 271 -12.80 5.85 -6.17
CA ALA A 271 -11.84 4.81 -6.52
C ALA A 271 -12.37 3.43 -6.10
N VAL A 272 -13.40 2.96 -6.81
CA VAL A 272 -14.10 1.71 -6.51
C VAL A 272 -14.03 0.72 -7.66
N LEU A 273 -14.06 -0.57 -7.33
CA LEU A 273 -14.26 -1.67 -8.27
C LEU A 273 -15.37 -2.58 -7.77
N GLY A 274 -16.21 -3.06 -8.67
CA GLY A 274 -17.20 -4.09 -8.42
C GLY A 274 -16.56 -5.43 -8.03
N PRO A 275 -17.35 -6.38 -7.49
CA PRO A 275 -16.84 -7.70 -7.09
C PRO A 275 -16.20 -8.48 -8.25
N SER A 276 -16.80 -8.47 -9.44
CA SER A 276 -16.28 -9.13 -10.64
C SER A 276 -14.98 -8.48 -11.11
N GLU A 277 -14.93 -7.15 -11.15
CA GLU A 277 -13.76 -6.36 -11.55
C GLU A 277 -12.58 -6.60 -10.61
N PHE A 278 -12.81 -6.66 -9.29
CA PHE A 278 -11.80 -7.04 -8.30
C PHE A 278 -11.25 -8.45 -8.56
N GLY A 279 -12.13 -9.41 -8.83
CA GLY A 279 -11.75 -10.78 -9.15
C GLY A 279 -10.91 -10.88 -10.42
N ALA A 280 -11.37 -10.23 -11.50
CA ALA A 280 -10.67 -10.17 -12.78
C ALA A 280 -9.28 -9.52 -12.63
N LEU A 281 -9.17 -8.40 -11.89
CA LEU A 281 -7.89 -7.75 -11.66
C LEU A 281 -6.92 -8.63 -10.87
N LEU A 282 -7.39 -9.36 -9.85
CA LEU A 282 -6.58 -10.34 -9.11
C LEU A 282 -6.12 -11.48 -10.03
N GLY A 283 -7.00 -12.02 -10.87
CA GLY A 283 -6.68 -13.03 -11.88
C GLY A 283 -5.59 -12.55 -12.83
N ARG A 284 -5.77 -11.37 -13.41
CA ARG A 284 -4.80 -10.73 -14.31
C ARG A 284 -3.44 -10.55 -13.66
N VAL A 285 -3.40 -10.14 -12.39
CA VAL A 285 -2.13 -10.03 -11.61
C VAL A 285 -1.43 -11.38 -11.47
N ARG A 286 -2.18 -12.46 -11.19
CA ARG A 286 -1.63 -13.82 -11.11
C ARG A 286 -1.03 -14.26 -12.45
N GLU A 287 -1.73 -14.01 -13.56
CA GLU A 287 -1.24 -14.31 -14.92
C GLU A 287 0.06 -13.56 -15.22
N MET A 288 0.12 -12.25 -14.95
CA MET A 288 1.32 -11.44 -15.20
C MET A 288 2.53 -11.96 -14.42
N ILE A 289 2.32 -12.42 -13.18
CA ILE A 289 3.40 -12.99 -12.37
C ILE A 289 3.85 -14.36 -12.92
N ALA A 290 2.90 -15.20 -13.34
CA ALA A 290 3.21 -16.49 -13.95
C ALA A 290 3.99 -16.31 -15.27
N GLU A 291 3.53 -15.41 -16.14
CA GLU A 291 4.19 -15.06 -17.41
C GLU A 291 5.61 -14.51 -17.16
N ALA A 292 5.76 -13.58 -16.22
CA ALA A 292 7.07 -13.07 -15.84
C ALA A 292 8.00 -14.19 -15.32
N GLY A 293 7.47 -15.12 -14.52
CA GLY A 293 8.20 -16.28 -14.03
C GLY A 293 8.67 -17.23 -15.15
N LYS A 294 7.85 -17.39 -16.19
CA LYS A 294 8.20 -18.15 -17.41
C LYS A 294 9.34 -17.48 -18.17
N LEU A 295 9.20 -16.19 -18.47
CA LEU A 295 10.23 -15.43 -19.17
C LEU A 295 11.58 -15.45 -18.44
N ILE A 296 11.56 -15.34 -17.10
CA ILE A 296 12.78 -15.44 -16.28
C ILE A 296 13.43 -16.83 -16.42
N ARG A 297 12.62 -17.90 -16.42
CA ARG A 297 13.12 -19.28 -16.54
C ARG A 297 13.67 -19.56 -17.94
N ASP A 298 13.03 -19.02 -18.96
CA ASP A 298 13.44 -19.13 -20.36
C ASP A 298 14.70 -18.30 -20.68
N GLY A 299 15.23 -17.55 -19.69
CA GLY A 299 16.47 -16.80 -19.83
C GLY A 299 16.30 -15.49 -20.60
N VAL A 300 15.08 -14.94 -20.68
CA VAL A 300 14.81 -13.67 -21.34
C VAL A 300 15.44 -12.54 -20.52
N VAL A 301 16.43 -11.88 -21.13
CA VAL A 301 17.22 -10.80 -20.49
C VAL A 301 17.29 -9.53 -21.36
N ASP A 302 16.35 -9.38 -22.28
CA ASP A 302 16.29 -8.26 -23.22
C ASP A 302 16.26 -6.90 -22.52
N ILE A 303 16.93 -5.92 -23.14
CA ILE A 303 16.96 -4.54 -22.66
C ILE A 303 15.77 -3.80 -23.30
N ALA A 304 14.61 -3.87 -22.65
CA ALA A 304 13.37 -3.26 -23.12
C ALA A 304 12.80 -2.25 -22.11
N PRO A 305 13.43 -1.08 -21.91
CA PRO A 305 12.97 -0.09 -20.93
C PRO A 305 11.61 0.48 -21.32
N LEU A 306 10.71 0.56 -20.33
CA LEU A 306 9.42 1.19 -20.50
C LEU A 306 9.55 2.72 -20.52
N ARG A 307 8.80 3.37 -21.41
CA ARG A 307 8.57 4.81 -21.40
C ARG A 307 7.08 5.11 -21.47
N GLN A 308 6.57 5.78 -20.44
CA GLN A 308 5.19 6.25 -20.36
C GLN A 308 5.17 7.76 -20.17
N SER A 309 4.55 8.47 -21.11
CA SER A 309 4.49 9.94 -21.12
C SER A 309 5.89 10.57 -20.95
N ARG A 310 6.17 11.18 -19.78
CA ARG A 310 7.45 11.82 -19.45
C ARG A 310 8.34 11.00 -18.51
N THR A 311 7.93 9.81 -18.13
CA THR A 311 8.65 8.94 -17.21
C THR A 311 9.23 7.76 -17.97
N ASP A 312 10.55 7.56 -17.85
CA ASP A 312 11.24 6.37 -18.30
C ASP A 312 11.71 5.53 -17.11
N ALA A 313 11.76 4.21 -17.30
CA ALA A 313 12.24 3.28 -16.28
C ALA A 313 13.75 3.44 -15.97
N CYS A 314 14.50 4.07 -16.88
CA CYS A 314 15.95 4.25 -16.77
C CYS A 314 16.33 5.26 -15.69
N ARG A 315 15.49 6.28 -15.43
CA ARG A 315 15.74 7.38 -14.48
C ARG A 315 16.17 6.92 -13.09
N TYR A 316 15.65 5.79 -12.62
CA TYR A 316 15.92 5.25 -11.28
C TYR A 316 16.76 3.96 -11.33
N CYS A 317 17.26 3.57 -12.50
CA CYS A 317 18.05 2.35 -12.69
C CYS A 317 19.55 2.64 -12.50
N SER A 318 20.16 2.03 -11.48
CA SER A 318 21.61 2.13 -11.24
C SER A 318 22.45 1.33 -12.24
N PHE A 319 21.83 0.48 -13.06
CA PHE A 319 22.52 -0.40 -14.00
C PHE A 319 22.71 0.19 -15.40
N HIS A 320 22.36 1.46 -15.62
CA HIS A 320 22.55 2.13 -16.92
C HIS A 320 23.98 2.00 -17.48
N PRO A 321 25.07 2.15 -16.70
CA PRO A 321 26.43 1.95 -17.21
C PRO A 321 26.73 0.53 -17.71
N VAL A 322 25.96 -0.47 -17.25
CA VAL A 322 26.11 -1.87 -17.63
C VAL A 322 25.27 -2.19 -18.86
N CYS A 323 24.01 -1.76 -18.92
CA CYS A 323 23.12 -2.06 -20.05
C CYS A 323 23.51 -1.29 -21.32
N ARG A 324 24.12 -0.10 -21.18
CA ARG A 324 24.54 0.76 -22.31
C ARG A 324 23.42 1.03 -23.32
N PHE A 325 22.18 1.09 -22.85
CA PHE A 325 21.01 1.43 -23.66
C PHE A 325 21.20 2.83 -24.25
N ASP A 326 21.14 2.95 -25.57
CA ASP A 326 21.27 4.23 -26.25
C ASP A 326 20.17 4.37 -27.31
N PRO A 327 19.17 5.26 -27.10
CA PRO A 327 18.04 5.41 -28.03
C PRO A 327 18.43 5.98 -29.40
N LEU A 328 19.70 6.35 -29.62
CA LEU A 328 20.22 6.73 -30.93
C LEU A 328 20.67 5.52 -31.77
N LEU A 329 20.80 4.34 -31.17
CA LEU A 329 21.16 3.10 -31.86
C LEU A 329 19.89 2.35 -32.30
N GLU A 330 19.87 1.84 -33.53
CA GLU A 330 18.69 1.15 -34.10
C GLU A 330 18.25 -0.09 -33.29
N ARG A 331 19.18 -0.74 -32.59
CA ARG A 331 18.90 -1.91 -31.76
C ARG A 331 18.15 -1.58 -30.46
N ASP A 332 18.15 -0.32 -30.05
CA ASP A 332 17.70 0.11 -28.72
C ASP A 332 16.42 0.94 -28.85
N ALA A 333 15.29 0.35 -28.47
CA ALA A 333 13.99 1.00 -28.50
C ALA A 333 13.31 0.97 -27.13
N TYR A 334 12.68 2.09 -26.78
CA TYR A 334 11.77 2.10 -25.64
C TYR A 334 10.51 1.31 -25.96
N ARG A 335 10.06 0.46 -25.03
CA ARG A 335 8.68 -0.01 -25.03
C ARG A 335 7.78 1.17 -24.66
N ARG A 336 6.91 1.57 -25.58
CA ARG A 336 5.98 2.69 -25.37
C ARG A 336 4.61 2.15 -25.04
N GLU A 337 4.14 2.46 -23.85
CA GLU A 337 2.78 2.13 -23.43
C GLU A 337 2.03 3.44 -23.20
N THR A 338 0.82 3.54 -23.75
CA THR A 338 -0.10 4.62 -23.39
C THR A 338 -0.71 4.30 -22.03
N LYS A 339 -0.87 5.34 -21.21
CA LYS A 339 -1.65 5.21 -19.98
C LYS A 339 -3.13 5.16 -20.38
N ALA A 340 -3.76 4.01 -20.15
CA ALA A 340 -5.17 3.84 -20.41
C ALA A 340 -5.99 4.52 -19.32
N THR A 341 -7.21 4.94 -19.64
CA THR A 341 -8.14 5.46 -18.63
C THR A 341 -8.69 4.32 -17.77
N ASP A 342 -9.23 4.64 -16.59
CA ASP A 342 -9.80 3.62 -15.72
C ASP A 342 -10.99 2.93 -16.41
N GLU A 343 -11.81 3.66 -17.19
CA GLU A 343 -12.91 3.09 -17.98
C GLU A 343 -12.42 2.11 -19.05
N GLU A 344 -11.33 2.42 -19.74
CA GLU A 344 -10.73 1.52 -20.74
C GLU A 344 -10.20 0.24 -20.10
N ILE A 345 -9.57 0.34 -18.92
CA ILE A 345 -9.10 -0.84 -18.20
C ILE A 345 -10.28 -1.68 -17.69
N LEU A 346 -11.32 -1.05 -17.17
CA LEU A 346 -12.54 -1.74 -16.73
C LEU A 346 -13.22 -2.49 -17.88
N ALA A 347 -13.31 -1.88 -19.07
CA ALA A 347 -13.82 -2.55 -20.26
C ALA A 347 -13.02 -3.81 -20.62
N ARG A 348 -11.68 -3.72 -20.58
CA ARG A 348 -10.79 -4.88 -20.82
C ARG A 348 -10.97 -5.98 -19.79
N LEU A 349 -11.05 -5.62 -18.51
CA LEU A 349 -11.29 -6.58 -17.42
C LEU A 349 -12.63 -7.30 -17.57
N HIS A 350 -13.67 -6.62 -18.06
CA HIS A 350 -14.95 -7.24 -18.37
C HIS A 350 -14.87 -8.21 -19.56
N GLU A 351 -14.17 -7.85 -20.63
CA GLU A 351 -13.97 -8.74 -21.78
C GLU A 351 -13.15 -9.99 -21.42
N GLU A 352 -12.17 -9.84 -20.53
CA GLU A 352 -11.36 -10.95 -20.00
C GLU A 352 -12.17 -11.84 -19.06
N GLY A 353 -12.92 -11.26 -18.13
CA GLY A 353 -13.74 -12.00 -17.16
C GLY A 353 -14.90 -12.79 -17.77
N VAL A 354 -15.35 -12.45 -18.98
CA VAL A 354 -16.37 -13.21 -19.72
C VAL A 354 -15.77 -14.46 -20.40
N ARG A 355 -14.45 -14.56 -20.55
CA ARG A 355 -13.79 -15.72 -21.18
C ARG A 355 -13.52 -16.88 -20.22
N ASP A 356 -13.55 -16.63 -18.91
CA ASP A 356 -13.27 -17.60 -17.84
C ASP A 356 -14.55 -18.12 -17.13
N VAL A 357 -15.74 -17.94 -17.73
CA VAL A 357 -17.03 -18.47 -17.22
C VAL A 357 -17.59 -19.57 -18.12
#